data_AF-A0A672N732-F1
#
_entry.id   AF-A0A672N732-F1
#
_cell.length_a   1.000
_cell.length_b   1.000
_cell.length_c   1.000
_cell.angle_alpha   90.00
_cell.angle_beta   90.00
_cell.angle_gamma   90.00
#
_symmetry.space_group_name_H-M   'P 1'
#
loop_
_entity.id
_entity.type
_entity.pdbx_description
1 polymer ?
#
loop_
_entity_poly.entity_id
_entity_poly.type
_entity_poly.pdbx_seq_one_letter_code
_entity_poly.pdbx_strand_id
1 'polypeptide(L)'
;MQKTDTTYDNVSHVNHGFQHEEQRPPPYAPSSGINPPLPQYPGSQNSAPPYFSERYSPAQGLHQYTPHTAPVNTHHTVTPGLYLDVNPVHKASRRKKWPFILCIVITLLVVAGVIAAVLWFYGGFDCLQGRRCKTDNKCVSFSQRCDGVQDCPSGDDETHCFRLYGPNSLLQMYSHVTQKWENVCLDGWNDNLGMQACEEMGYERNTYVGYEEIYSRASSDYMLVKTDSPSSFNLTSFLSKSSDCPSNKAVALKCIDCGRNNGRRIVGGTTVTSKGVWPWQVSLQISGNHLCGGSVITPYWIITAAHCVYEFSNARDWTVYAGYLTRAEMRSATGNSVSRIVMHNFNPRTNENDIALMKLNRPLTITSDVRPVCLPHKGMYFAAPRECYVTGWGALFSGGPSSQTLQEAKIQLIDRTTCNSRPVYNGQITDTMICAGKLEGGVDSCQGDSGGPLVIKENSLWWLVGDTSWGDGCAFRNKPGVYGNVTYFLDWIHEHMRRY
;
A
#
# COMPACT_ATOMS: atom_id res chain seq x y z
N MET A 1 25.39 44.21 -61.47
CA MET A 1 24.27 43.90 -62.38
C MET A 1 23.58 42.66 -61.82
N GLN A 2 22.37 42.77 -61.25
CA GLN A 2 21.05 42.84 -61.92
C GLN A 2 20.52 41.39 -62.11
N LYS A 3 19.67 40.90 -61.18
CA LYS A 3 18.19 40.77 -61.26
C LYS A 3 17.72 39.89 -62.43
N THR A 4 16.79 38.93 -62.28
CA THR A 4 15.56 38.87 -61.43
C THR A 4 15.39 37.52 -60.69
N ASP A 5 14.61 37.32 -59.61
CA ASP A 5 13.49 38.04 -58.94
C ASP A 5 12.06 37.66 -59.40
N THR A 6 11.35 36.85 -58.60
CA THR A 6 9.87 36.69 -58.58
C THR A 6 9.43 36.09 -57.24
N THR A 7 8.69 36.85 -56.43
CA THR A 7 7.90 36.39 -55.29
C THR A 7 6.48 35.99 -55.70
N TYR A 8 5.74 35.33 -54.81
CA TYR A 8 4.28 35.47 -54.73
C TYR A 8 3.81 35.34 -53.27
N ASP A 9 2.85 36.19 -52.90
CA ASP A 9 2.43 36.38 -51.51
C ASP A 9 1.07 35.72 -51.19
N ASN A 10 1.04 35.07 -50.02
CA ASN A 10 0.06 35.30 -48.95
C ASN A 10 -1.39 35.71 -49.34
N VAL A 11 -2.34 34.79 -49.12
CA VAL A 11 -3.73 35.14 -48.81
C VAL A 11 -4.19 34.33 -47.59
N SER A 12 -4.50 35.03 -46.50
CA SER A 12 -5.20 34.47 -45.35
C SER A 12 -6.69 34.85 -45.41
N HIS A 13 -7.59 33.87 -45.21
CA HIS A 13 -9.01 34.13 -45.06
C HIS A 13 -9.52 33.64 -43.71
N VAL A 14 -10.11 34.57 -42.97
CA VAL A 14 -10.78 34.39 -41.68
C VAL A 14 -12.28 34.26 -41.94
N ASN A 15 -13.01 33.44 -41.17
CA ASN A 15 -14.19 33.89 -40.41
C ASN A 15 -14.99 32.80 -39.65
N HIS A 16 -15.62 33.28 -38.56
CA HIS A 16 -16.81 32.85 -37.79
C HIS A 16 -17.49 31.48 -38.06
N GLY A 17 -18.03 30.76 -37.07
CA GLY A 17 -18.13 31.01 -35.62
C GLY A 17 -19.33 30.28 -34.95
N PHE A 18 -19.53 30.53 -33.64
CA PHE A 18 -20.74 30.29 -32.81
C PHE A 18 -21.17 28.87 -32.35
N GLN A 19 -21.23 28.75 -31.00
CA GLN A 19 -22.15 27.97 -30.11
C GLN A 19 -22.21 26.41 -30.22
N HIS A 20 -22.48 25.63 -29.16
CA HIS A 20 -22.59 25.86 -27.69
C HIS A 20 -21.94 24.63 -26.95
N GLU A 21 -22.13 24.22 -25.68
CA GLU A 21 -23.00 24.52 -24.52
C GLU A 21 -22.19 24.17 -23.22
N GLU A 22 -22.21 24.96 -22.13
CA GLU A 22 -22.90 24.69 -20.84
C GLU A 22 -22.75 23.25 -20.24
N GLN A 23 -22.39 22.98 -18.96
CA GLN A 23 -22.34 23.76 -17.71
C GLN A 23 -21.23 23.27 -16.72
N ARG A 24 -20.50 24.18 -16.05
CA ARG A 24 -20.18 24.17 -14.58
C ARG A 24 -19.27 25.34 -14.15
N PRO A 25 -19.41 25.90 -12.92
CA PRO A 25 -18.65 27.07 -12.47
C PRO A 25 -17.38 26.74 -11.65
N PRO A 26 -16.33 27.59 -11.69
CA PRO A 26 -15.20 27.53 -10.75
C PRO A 26 -15.46 28.33 -9.45
N PRO A 27 -15.12 27.82 -8.26
CA PRO A 27 -15.33 28.52 -7.00
C PRO A 27 -14.17 29.48 -6.63
N TYR A 28 -14.42 30.78 -6.82
CA TYR A 28 -13.98 31.93 -6.01
C TYR A 28 -12.51 32.07 -5.52
N ALA A 29 -11.87 33.15 -5.98
CA ALA A 29 -10.82 33.83 -5.22
C ALA A 29 -11.42 34.73 -4.11
N PRO A 30 -10.80 34.85 -2.92
CA PRO A 30 -11.20 35.83 -1.90
C PRO A 30 -10.67 37.25 -2.20
N SER A 31 -11.50 38.25 -1.89
CA SER A 31 -11.17 39.68 -2.02
C SER A 31 -10.14 40.17 -0.99
N SER A 32 -9.43 41.24 -1.34
CA SER A 32 -8.65 42.05 -0.41
C SER A 32 -9.51 42.59 0.74
N GLY A 33 -9.07 42.36 1.99
CA GLY A 33 -9.71 42.88 3.20
C GLY A 33 -8.66 43.45 4.16
N ILE A 34 -8.80 44.72 4.52
CA ILE A 34 -7.93 45.41 5.48
C ILE A 34 -8.41 45.09 6.91
N ASN A 35 -7.48 44.81 7.84
CA ASN A 35 -7.77 44.82 9.27
C ASN A 35 -6.54 45.26 10.10
N PRO A 36 -6.73 45.80 11.32
CA PRO A 36 -5.71 46.53 12.08
C PRO A 36 -4.71 45.63 12.86
N PRO A 37 -3.58 46.20 13.36
CA PRO A 37 -2.52 45.43 14.01
C PRO A 37 -2.89 44.87 15.40
N LEU A 38 -2.21 43.77 15.76
CA LEU A 38 -2.31 43.09 17.05
C LEU A 38 -1.54 43.82 18.17
N PRO A 39 -1.98 43.74 19.45
CA PRO A 39 -1.21 44.24 20.59
C PRO A 39 0.00 43.34 20.90
N GLN A 40 1.14 43.96 21.22
CA GLN A 40 2.25 43.32 21.94
C GLN A 40 2.01 43.42 23.45
N TYR A 41 2.55 42.48 24.26
CA TYR A 41 3.25 42.74 25.54
C TYR A 41 3.89 41.43 26.10
N PRO A 42 4.77 41.45 27.13
CA PRO A 42 6.13 40.93 26.98
C PRO A 42 6.43 39.61 27.71
N GLY A 43 7.67 39.11 27.59
CA GLY A 43 8.14 37.88 28.24
C GLY A 43 9.13 38.08 29.40
N SER A 44 9.40 36.97 30.11
CA SER A 44 10.45 36.75 31.11
C SER A 44 10.78 35.25 31.08
N GLN A 45 11.96 34.81 30.65
CA GLN A 45 13.15 34.50 31.47
C GLN A 45 12.93 33.57 32.67
N ASN A 46 13.64 32.42 32.64
CA ASN A 46 14.36 31.66 33.70
C ASN A 46 13.65 31.36 35.05
N SER A 47 13.89 30.27 35.81
CA SER A 47 14.98 29.27 35.85
C SER A 47 14.47 27.94 36.46
N ALA A 48 15.33 26.93 36.61
CA ALA A 48 15.08 25.72 37.43
C ALA A 48 16.41 25.19 38.03
N PRO A 49 16.41 24.16 38.91
CA PRO A 49 15.62 23.93 40.14
C PRO A 49 16.57 24.07 41.38
N PRO A 50 16.53 23.34 42.55
CA PRO A 50 16.55 21.86 42.67
C PRO A 50 15.93 21.22 43.96
N TYR A 51 16.11 19.89 44.11
CA TYR A 51 16.13 19.03 45.32
C TYR A 51 15.11 19.19 46.49
N PHE A 52 14.41 18.10 46.82
CA PHE A 52 14.84 17.18 47.90
C PHE A 52 14.22 15.76 47.78
N SER A 53 14.54 14.84 48.70
CA SER A 53 14.21 13.39 48.66
C SER A 53 13.66 12.85 49.99
N GLU A 54 13.44 11.52 50.06
CA GLU A 54 13.10 10.66 51.23
C GLU A 54 11.62 10.34 51.49
N ARG A 55 11.26 9.27 52.24
CA ARG A 55 11.62 7.83 52.18
C ARG A 55 10.66 7.04 53.14
N TYR A 56 10.35 5.78 52.81
CA TYR A 56 9.75 4.75 53.69
C TYR A 56 8.26 4.85 54.15
N SER A 57 7.77 3.71 54.66
CA SER A 57 6.37 3.29 54.85
C SER A 57 6.11 2.90 56.34
N PRO A 58 5.13 2.03 56.72
CA PRO A 58 3.67 1.99 56.46
C PRO A 58 2.83 1.86 57.77
N ALA A 59 1.49 2.13 57.76
CA ALA A 59 0.57 1.59 58.79
C ALA A 59 -0.93 1.59 58.38
N GLN A 60 -1.70 0.71 59.05
CA GLN A 60 -3.12 0.36 58.89
C GLN A 60 -4.11 1.44 59.41
N GLY A 61 -5.37 1.42 58.96
CA GLY A 61 -6.49 2.16 59.58
C GLY A 61 -7.85 1.94 58.89
N LEU A 62 -8.91 1.63 59.65
CA LEU A 62 -10.26 1.34 59.14
C LEU A 62 -11.03 2.60 58.70
N HIS A 63 -12.00 2.45 57.78
CA HIS A 63 -13.43 2.68 58.08
C HIS A 63 -14.37 2.17 56.98
N GLN A 64 -15.58 1.72 57.36
CA GLN A 64 -16.67 1.36 56.44
C GLN A 64 -17.56 2.58 56.13
N TYR A 65 -18.27 2.56 55.00
CA TYR A 65 -19.40 3.45 54.72
C TYR A 65 -20.53 2.71 53.98
N THR A 66 -21.77 3.02 54.36
CA THR A 66 -23.01 2.38 53.83
C THR A 66 -23.77 3.31 52.88
N PRO A 67 -24.35 2.80 51.78
CA PRO A 67 -25.33 3.54 50.99
C PRO A 67 -26.73 3.47 51.65
N HIS A 68 -27.46 4.59 51.69
CA HIS A 68 -28.86 4.62 52.14
C HIS A 68 -29.83 4.26 51.01
N THR A 69 -30.93 3.59 51.37
CA THR A 69 -32.13 3.44 50.54
C THR A 69 -33.21 4.44 50.95
N ALA A 70 -34.07 4.83 50.01
CA ALA A 70 -35.27 5.64 50.26
C ALA A 70 -36.47 5.03 49.52
N PRO A 71 -37.64 4.84 50.17
CA PRO A 71 -38.80 4.15 49.58
C PRO A 71 -39.81 5.11 48.94
N VAL A 72 -40.69 4.56 48.09
CA VAL A 72 -41.94 5.21 47.64
C VAL A 72 -43.10 4.28 47.96
N ASN A 73 -44.06 4.75 48.76
CA ASN A 73 -45.29 4.03 49.09
C ASN A 73 -46.43 4.44 48.14
N THR A 74 -47.31 3.49 47.82
CA THR A 74 -48.61 3.75 47.19
C THR A 74 -49.74 3.40 48.17
N HIS A 75 -50.80 4.21 48.20
CA HIS A 75 -51.95 4.01 49.08
C HIS A 75 -53.06 3.17 48.43
N HIS A 76 -53.77 2.39 49.25
CA HIS A 76 -54.94 1.61 48.85
C HIS A 76 -56.24 2.43 48.94
N THR A 77 -57.22 2.08 48.10
CA THR A 77 -58.65 2.35 48.31
C THR A 77 -59.46 1.12 47.89
N VAL A 78 -60.49 0.74 48.66
CA VAL A 78 -61.30 -0.48 48.45
C VAL A 78 -62.76 -0.22 48.83
N THR A 79 -63.73 -0.65 48.00
CA THR A 79 -65.11 -1.13 48.31
C THR A 79 -65.98 -1.15 47.02
N PRO A 80 -67.15 -1.81 46.96
CA PRO A 80 -67.37 -3.24 47.19
C PRO A 80 -68.11 -3.92 46.01
N GLY A 81 -68.18 -5.25 45.99
CA GLY A 81 -68.68 -6.03 44.84
C GLY A 81 -70.20 -6.33 44.81
N LEU A 82 -70.61 -7.11 43.80
CA LEU A 82 -71.92 -7.75 43.67
C LEU A 82 -71.76 -9.08 42.92
N TYR A 83 -72.53 -10.10 43.32
CA TYR A 83 -72.55 -11.44 42.69
C TYR A 83 -73.50 -11.48 41.49
N LEU A 84 -73.18 -12.30 40.48
CA LEU A 84 -74.15 -13.04 39.67
C LEU A 84 -73.44 -14.22 38.97
N ASP A 85 -73.95 -15.44 39.16
CA ASP A 85 -73.43 -16.68 38.55
C ASP A 85 -74.32 -17.07 37.36
N VAL A 86 -73.74 -17.10 36.15
CA VAL A 86 -74.37 -17.67 34.95
C VAL A 86 -73.31 -18.31 34.06
N ASN A 87 -73.24 -19.64 34.06
CA ASN A 87 -72.56 -20.42 33.02
C ASN A 87 -73.55 -20.83 31.92
N PRO A 88 -73.31 -20.48 30.64
CA PRO A 88 -73.86 -21.20 29.50
C PRO A 88 -72.75 -21.84 28.65
N VAL A 89 -72.82 -23.16 28.46
CA VAL A 89 -71.84 -23.93 27.68
C VAL A 89 -71.94 -23.61 26.19
N HIS A 90 -70.88 -23.08 25.58
CA HIS A 90 -70.74 -22.99 24.13
C HIS A 90 -69.48 -23.69 23.60
N LYS A 91 -69.64 -24.39 22.47
CA LYS A 91 -68.71 -25.42 21.97
C LYS A 91 -67.39 -24.82 21.47
N ALA A 92 -66.27 -25.30 22.01
CA ALA A 92 -64.93 -24.96 21.54
C ALA A 92 -64.66 -25.55 20.13
N SER A 93 -64.79 -24.72 19.09
CA SER A 93 -64.45 -25.11 17.72
C SER A 93 -62.92 -25.19 17.55
N ARG A 94 -62.37 -26.41 17.48
CA ARG A 94 -60.96 -26.65 17.11
C ARG A 94 -60.73 -26.30 15.64
N ARG A 95 -60.56 -25.01 15.33
CA ARG A 95 -59.94 -24.57 14.06
C ARG A 95 -58.55 -25.22 13.97
N LYS A 96 -58.36 -26.14 13.03
CA LYS A 96 -57.07 -26.83 12.80
C LYS A 96 -56.01 -25.76 12.51
N LYS A 97 -54.92 -25.70 13.31
CA LYS A 97 -53.80 -24.76 13.11
C LYS A 97 -52.89 -25.13 11.92
N TRP A 98 -53.10 -26.30 11.32
CA TRP A 98 -52.31 -26.87 10.23
C TRP A 98 -52.04 -25.95 9.02
N PRO A 99 -53.01 -25.20 8.44
CA PRO A 99 -52.71 -24.34 7.29
C PRO A 99 -51.78 -23.18 7.66
N PHE A 100 -51.80 -22.71 8.91
CA PHE A 100 -50.90 -21.64 9.38
C PHE A 100 -49.45 -22.14 9.50
N ILE A 101 -49.27 -23.38 9.98
CA ILE A 101 -47.96 -24.06 10.01
C ILE A 101 -47.47 -24.32 8.58
N LEU A 102 -48.35 -24.79 7.69
CA LEU A 102 -48.04 -25.03 6.28
C LEU A 102 -47.58 -23.76 5.57
N CYS A 103 -48.25 -22.62 5.78
CA CYS A 103 -47.82 -21.32 5.25
C CYS A 103 -46.41 -20.95 5.75
N ILE A 104 -46.12 -21.07 7.05
CA ILE A 104 -44.79 -20.75 7.61
C ILE A 104 -43.70 -21.64 6.97
N VAL A 105 -43.94 -22.94 6.82
CA VAL A 105 -42.99 -23.86 6.17
C VAL A 105 -42.77 -23.49 4.70
N ILE A 106 -43.84 -23.16 3.95
CA ILE A 106 -43.73 -22.71 2.55
C ILE A 106 -42.94 -21.39 2.47
N THR A 107 -43.21 -20.41 3.34
CA THR A 107 -42.46 -19.15 3.37
C THR A 107 -40.97 -19.38 3.67
N LEU A 108 -40.62 -20.24 4.62
CA LEU A 108 -39.23 -20.59 4.91
C LEU A 108 -38.55 -21.29 3.73
N LEU A 109 -39.23 -22.19 3.03
CA LEU A 109 -38.70 -22.85 1.83
C LEU A 109 -38.51 -21.87 0.67
N VAL A 110 -39.44 -20.92 0.47
CA VAL A 110 -39.31 -19.86 -0.55
C VAL A 110 -38.15 -18.92 -0.20
N VAL A 111 -38.02 -18.50 1.07
CA VAL A 111 -36.89 -17.67 1.52
C VAL A 111 -35.56 -18.40 1.37
N ALA A 112 -35.48 -19.69 1.72
CA ALA A 112 -34.28 -20.51 1.49
C ALA A 112 -33.95 -20.66 0.00
N GLY A 113 -34.97 -20.85 -0.85
CA GLY A 113 -34.82 -20.90 -2.31
C GLY A 113 -34.35 -19.58 -2.92
N VAL A 114 -34.88 -18.44 -2.45
CA VAL A 114 -34.43 -17.10 -2.85
C VAL A 114 -33.01 -16.83 -2.35
N ILE A 115 -32.66 -17.22 -1.12
CA ILE A 115 -31.29 -17.12 -0.60
C ILE A 115 -30.35 -17.99 -1.43
N ALA A 116 -30.73 -19.22 -1.80
CA ALA A 116 -29.93 -20.08 -2.68
C ALA A 116 -29.78 -19.49 -4.10
N ALA A 117 -30.84 -18.90 -4.66
CA ALA A 117 -30.79 -18.23 -5.96
C ALA A 117 -29.94 -16.95 -5.93
N VAL A 118 -30.02 -16.16 -4.86
CA VAL A 118 -29.17 -14.98 -4.62
C VAL A 118 -27.70 -15.40 -4.40
N LEU A 119 -27.46 -16.47 -3.63
CA LEU A 119 -26.13 -17.06 -3.44
C LEU A 119 -25.60 -17.75 -4.70
N TRP A 120 -26.41 -18.00 -5.73
CA TRP A 120 -25.98 -18.54 -7.02
C TRP A 120 -25.80 -17.44 -8.08
N PHE A 121 -26.60 -16.37 -8.00
CA PHE A 121 -26.60 -15.24 -8.93
C PHE A 121 -25.57 -14.16 -8.57
N TYR A 122 -25.37 -13.90 -7.27
CA TYR A 122 -24.33 -13.01 -6.74
C TYR A 122 -23.12 -13.79 -6.19
N GLY A 123 -23.33 -15.06 -5.79
CA GLY A 123 -22.26 -15.99 -5.46
C GLY A 123 -21.98 -16.93 -6.63
N GLY A 124 -21.10 -16.51 -7.54
CA GLY A 124 -20.36 -17.50 -8.31
C GLY A 124 -19.66 -18.46 -7.35
N PHE A 125 -19.60 -19.76 -7.67
CA PHE A 125 -18.76 -20.70 -6.93
C PHE A 125 -17.28 -20.40 -7.25
N ASP A 126 -16.78 -19.33 -6.63
CA ASP A 126 -15.47 -18.73 -6.85
C ASP A 126 -14.36 -19.61 -6.27
N CYS A 127 -14.03 -20.68 -7.00
CA CYS A 127 -12.97 -21.66 -6.75
C CYS A 127 -12.70 -21.89 -5.26
N LEU A 128 -13.71 -22.32 -4.49
CA LEU A 128 -13.69 -22.34 -3.01
C LEU A 128 -12.52 -23.11 -2.36
N GLN A 129 -11.81 -23.93 -3.13
CA GLN A 129 -10.62 -24.69 -2.72
C GLN A 129 -9.46 -24.51 -3.73
N GLY A 130 -9.36 -23.34 -4.38
CA GLY A 130 -8.44 -23.13 -5.50
C GLY A 130 -8.27 -21.69 -5.98
N ARG A 131 -7.72 -21.54 -7.18
CA ARG A 131 -7.43 -20.26 -7.86
C ARG A 131 -7.97 -20.29 -9.29
N ARG A 132 -8.33 -19.13 -9.86
CA ARG A 132 -8.60 -19.01 -11.30
C ARG A 132 -7.30 -18.83 -12.09
N CYS A 133 -7.16 -19.59 -13.17
CA CYS A 133 -6.22 -19.32 -14.26
C CYS A 133 -6.63 -18.03 -14.99
N LYS A 134 -5.66 -17.19 -15.38
CA LYS A 134 -5.93 -15.82 -15.84
C LYS A 134 -6.48 -15.73 -17.27
N THR A 135 -6.31 -16.77 -18.08
CA THR A 135 -6.62 -16.76 -19.52
C THR A 135 -8.00 -17.33 -19.86
N ASP A 136 -8.45 -18.34 -19.13
CA ASP A 136 -9.68 -19.10 -19.40
C ASP A 136 -10.64 -19.15 -18.19
N ASN A 137 -10.26 -18.58 -17.04
CA ASN A 137 -10.95 -18.68 -15.75
C ASN A 137 -11.14 -20.11 -15.20
N LYS A 138 -10.39 -21.10 -15.70
CA LYS A 138 -10.36 -22.46 -15.13
C LYS A 138 -10.01 -22.39 -13.64
N CYS A 139 -10.77 -23.09 -12.78
CA CYS A 139 -10.35 -23.31 -11.40
C CYS A 139 -9.29 -24.42 -11.34
N VAL A 140 -8.17 -24.14 -10.69
CA VAL A 140 -7.16 -25.14 -10.26
C VAL A 140 -7.17 -25.23 -8.74
N SER A 141 -7.03 -26.44 -8.20
CA SER A 141 -7.01 -26.70 -6.75
C SER A 141 -5.83 -26.02 -6.05
N PHE A 142 -5.95 -25.75 -4.74
CA PHE A 142 -4.79 -25.43 -3.89
C PHE A 142 -3.75 -26.57 -3.83
N SER A 143 -4.13 -27.79 -4.20
CA SER A 143 -3.20 -28.92 -4.41
C SER A 143 -2.62 -29.02 -5.83
N GLN A 144 -2.98 -28.11 -6.74
CA GLN A 144 -2.48 -27.99 -8.13
C GLN A 144 -1.78 -26.63 -8.30
N ARG A 145 -0.93 -26.29 -7.34
CA ARG A 145 -0.19 -25.03 -7.30
C ARG A 145 1.16 -25.27 -6.66
N CYS A 146 2.24 -25.05 -7.39
CA CYS A 146 3.61 -25.36 -6.98
C CYS A 146 3.78 -26.87 -6.75
N ASP A 147 3.26 -27.68 -7.67
CA ASP A 147 3.42 -29.14 -7.73
C ASP A 147 4.34 -29.60 -8.88
N GLY A 148 4.71 -28.69 -9.78
CA GLY A 148 5.55 -28.96 -10.95
C GLY A 148 4.77 -29.26 -12.24
N VAL A 149 3.44 -29.26 -12.20
CA VAL A 149 2.56 -29.55 -13.34
C VAL A 149 1.90 -28.25 -13.83
N GLN A 150 1.98 -27.99 -15.13
CA GLN A 150 1.26 -26.87 -15.73
C GLN A 150 -0.21 -27.25 -15.95
N ASP A 151 -1.07 -26.85 -15.03
CA ASP A 151 -2.51 -27.08 -15.06
C ASP A 151 -3.27 -25.88 -15.66
N CYS A 152 -2.77 -24.65 -15.47
CA CYS A 152 -3.25 -23.45 -16.16
C CYS A 152 -2.64 -23.31 -17.57
N PRO A 153 -3.41 -22.95 -18.61
CA PRO A 153 -2.87 -22.73 -19.96
C PRO A 153 -1.76 -21.66 -20.04
N SER A 154 -1.74 -20.73 -19.09
CA SER A 154 -0.74 -19.67 -18.94
C SER A 154 0.36 -19.96 -17.92
N GLY A 155 0.30 -21.07 -17.18
CA GLY A 155 1.28 -21.44 -16.16
C GLY A 155 1.27 -20.58 -14.89
N ASP A 156 0.20 -19.80 -14.64
CA ASP A 156 0.11 -18.89 -13.49
C ASP A 156 0.01 -19.59 -12.11
N ASP A 157 -0.31 -20.88 -12.12
CA ASP A 157 -0.29 -21.85 -11.03
C ASP A 157 1.14 -22.19 -10.57
N GLU A 158 2.04 -22.50 -11.51
CA GLU A 158 3.47 -22.72 -11.28
C GLU A 158 4.27 -21.41 -11.21
N THR A 159 3.68 -20.34 -10.67
CA THR A 159 4.35 -19.05 -10.48
C THR A 159 4.01 -18.43 -9.13
N HIS A 160 4.93 -17.58 -8.64
CA HIS A 160 4.85 -17.03 -7.28
C HIS A 160 4.82 -18.17 -6.26
N CYS A 161 5.65 -19.18 -6.50
CA CYS A 161 5.81 -20.32 -5.60
C CYS A 161 6.73 -20.00 -4.44
N PHE A 162 7.61 -19.01 -4.59
CA PHE A 162 8.48 -18.47 -3.54
C PHE A 162 8.02 -17.09 -3.06
N ARG A 163 8.32 -16.78 -1.81
CA ARG A 163 8.24 -15.44 -1.24
C ARG A 163 9.29 -15.23 -0.15
N LEU A 164 9.68 -13.97 0.06
CA LEU A 164 10.35 -13.56 1.29
C LEU A 164 9.30 -13.20 2.35
N TYR A 165 9.55 -13.61 3.60
CA TYR A 165 8.67 -13.38 4.74
C TYR A 165 9.38 -12.65 5.89
N GLY A 166 8.71 -11.64 6.44
CA GLY A 166 9.14 -10.89 7.62
C GLY A 166 10.44 -10.07 7.45
N PRO A 167 10.90 -9.40 8.52
CA PRO A 167 12.05 -8.50 8.47
C PRO A 167 13.41 -9.20 8.30
N ASN A 168 13.44 -10.53 8.33
CA ASN A 168 14.66 -11.34 8.26
C ASN A 168 14.81 -12.08 6.91
N SER A 169 14.05 -11.69 5.88
CA SER A 169 14.13 -12.27 4.53
C SER A 169 13.93 -13.79 4.46
N LEU A 170 13.11 -14.35 5.36
CA LEU A 170 12.91 -15.80 5.47
C LEU A 170 12.27 -16.34 4.19
N LEU A 171 12.96 -17.25 3.51
CA LEU A 171 12.46 -17.85 2.28
C LEU A 171 11.37 -18.88 2.59
N GLN A 172 10.20 -18.67 2.00
CA GLN A 172 9.09 -19.61 2.07
C GLN A 172 8.70 -20.04 0.66
N MET A 173 8.29 -21.31 0.54
CA MET A 173 7.69 -21.86 -0.67
C MET A 173 6.27 -22.33 -0.36
N TYR A 174 5.35 -22.15 -1.31
CA TYR A 174 4.01 -22.72 -1.23
C TYR A 174 4.06 -24.25 -1.47
N SER A 175 3.52 -25.02 -0.53
CA SER A 175 3.46 -26.48 -0.60
C SER A 175 2.06 -26.93 -0.98
N HIS A 176 1.92 -27.57 -2.16
CA HIS A 176 0.67 -28.19 -2.60
C HIS A 176 0.17 -29.28 -1.63
N VAL A 177 1.08 -29.92 -0.87
CA VAL A 177 0.78 -31.01 0.06
C VAL A 177 0.12 -30.51 1.35
N THR A 178 0.63 -29.43 1.95
CA THR A 178 0.04 -28.84 3.18
C THR A 178 -0.92 -27.70 2.89
N GLN A 179 -1.00 -27.25 1.64
CA GLN A 179 -1.74 -26.09 1.14
C GLN A 179 -1.34 -24.76 1.82
N LYS A 180 -0.10 -24.68 2.31
CA LYS A 180 0.46 -23.58 3.11
C LYS A 180 1.79 -23.08 2.56
N TRP A 181 2.25 -21.96 3.12
CA TRP A 181 3.60 -21.46 2.93
C TRP A 181 4.52 -22.04 4.00
N GLU A 182 5.40 -22.95 3.61
CA GLU A 182 6.36 -23.61 4.50
C GLU A 182 7.76 -22.98 4.33
N ASN A 183 8.58 -23.05 5.38
CA ASN A 183 9.94 -22.51 5.35
C ASN A 183 10.86 -23.40 4.50
N VAL A 184 11.75 -22.81 3.70
CA VAL A 184 12.77 -23.58 2.95
C VAL A 184 13.91 -23.95 3.90
N CYS A 185 14.21 -25.24 4.00
CA CYS A 185 15.28 -25.81 4.83
C CYS A 185 16.65 -25.48 4.24
N LEU A 186 17.65 -25.26 5.10
CA LEU A 186 19.03 -24.94 4.68
C LEU A 186 19.76 -26.15 4.08
N ASP A 187 19.39 -27.37 4.48
CA ASP A 187 20.07 -28.60 4.04
C ASP A 187 19.90 -28.82 2.52
N GLY A 188 21.03 -28.88 1.81
CA GLY A 188 21.10 -28.97 0.34
C GLY A 188 20.96 -27.64 -0.40
N TRP A 189 20.70 -26.53 0.30
CA TRP A 189 20.60 -25.20 -0.33
C TRP A 189 21.95 -24.69 -0.84
N ASN A 190 21.92 -23.87 -1.90
CA ASN A 190 23.11 -23.29 -2.53
C ASN A 190 22.75 -22.06 -3.39
N ASP A 191 23.76 -21.30 -3.80
CA ASP A 191 23.57 -20.03 -4.53
C ASP A 191 22.87 -20.17 -5.88
N ASN A 192 22.95 -21.32 -6.57
CA ASN A 192 22.19 -21.50 -7.83
C ASN A 192 20.69 -21.63 -7.58
N LEU A 193 20.28 -22.35 -6.53
CA LEU A 193 18.89 -22.39 -6.08
C LEU A 193 18.45 -21.02 -5.56
N GLY A 194 19.35 -20.30 -4.88
CA GLY A 194 19.16 -18.91 -4.45
C GLY A 194 18.87 -17.96 -5.62
N MET A 195 19.68 -18.02 -6.69
CA MET A 195 19.47 -17.27 -7.93
C MET A 195 18.12 -17.60 -8.56
N GLN A 196 17.79 -18.89 -8.73
CA GLN A 196 16.52 -19.32 -9.33
C GLN A 196 15.29 -18.84 -8.54
N ALA A 197 15.32 -18.92 -7.20
CA ALA A 197 14.25 -18.40 -6.35
C ALA A 197 14.07 -16.87 -6.49
N CYS A 198 15.17 -16.14 -6.71
CA CYS A 198 15.13 -14.70 -6.97
C CYS A 198 14.61 -14.38 -8.39
N GLU A 199 15.00 -15.15 -9.40
CA GLU A 199 14.47 -15.06 -10.77
C GLU A 199 12.95 -15.32 -10.79
N GLU A 200 12.44 -16.29 -10.01
CA GLU A 200 11.00 -16.53 -9.81
C GLU A 200 10.26 -15.41 -9.07
N MET A 201 10.96 -14.57 -8.30
CA MET A 201 10.41 -13.35 -7.68
C MET A 201 10.64 -12.08 -8.53
N GLY A 202 11.13 -12.25 -9.77
CA GLY A 202 11.31 -11.16 -10.73
C GLY A 202 12.59 -10.32 -10.56
N TYR A 203 13.54 -10.77 -9.72
CA TYR A 203 14.85 -10.14 -9.62
C TYR A 203 15.80 -10.68 -10.69
N GLU A 204 16.70 -9.83 -11.20
CA GLU A 204 17.66 -10.23 -12.21
C GLU A 204 18.80 -11.06 -11.57
N ARG A 205 19.24 -12.15 -12.23
CA ARG A 205 20.24 -13.10 -11.68
C ARG A 205 21.53 -12.45 -11.16
N ASN A 206 21.92 -11.31 -11.72
CA ASN A 206 23.11 -10.56 -11.35
C ASN A 206 22.91 -9.54 -10.19
N THR A 207 21.69 -9.38 -9.65
CA THR A 207 21.46 -8.62 -8.42
C THR A 207 21.61 -9.49 -7.17
N TYR A 208 21.56 -10.81 -7.32
CA TYR A 208 21.69 -11.80 -6.25
C TYR A 208 22.91 -11.54 -5.35
N VAL A 209 22.70 -11.52 -4.03
CA VAL A 209 23.74 -11.21 -3.04
C VAL A 209 24.20 -12.43 -2.26
N GLY A 210 23.31 -13.39 -2.01
CA GLY A 210 23.61 -14.60 -1.22
C GLY A 210 22.41 -15.07 -0.40
N TYR A 211 22.70 -15.98 0.54
CA TYR A 211 21.77 -16.42 1.58
C TYR A 211 22.49 -16.49 2.95
N GLU A 212 21.70 -16.41 4.02
CA GLU A 212 22.13 -16.53 5.42
C GLU A 212 21.32 -17.64 6.12
N GLU A 213 21.81 -18.13 7.25
CA GLU A 213 21.13 -19.17 8.04
C GLU A 213 20.28 -18.60 9.19
N ILE A 214 19.05 -19.09 9.36
CA ILE A 214 18.16 -18.69 10.47
C ILE A 214 17.62 -19.90 11.21
N TYR A 215 17.67 -19.87 12.55
CA TYR A 215 17.00 -20.86 13.40
C TYR A 215 15.47 -20.73 13.32
N SER A 216 14.83 -21.67 12.63
CA SER A 216 13.37 -21.77 12.53
C SER A 216 12.84 -22.69 13.63
N ARG A 217 12.34 -22.10 14.73
CA ARG A 217 11.65 -22.85 15.81
C ARG A 217 10.12 -22.96 15.60
N ALA A 218 9.60 -22.46 14.48
CA ALA A 218 8.19 -22.09 14.34
C ALA A 218 7.42 -22.89 13.26
N SER A 219 8.08 -23.74 12.48
CA SER A 219 7.45 -24.58 11.46
C SER A 219 7.51 -26.04 11.87
N SER A 220 6.39 -26.75 11.79
CA SER A 220 6.33 -28.22 11.88
C SER A 220 6.81 -28.90 10.61
N ASP A 221 6.82 -28.16 9.50
CA ASP A 221 7.03 -28.67 8.16
C ASP A 221 7.93 -27.71 7.37
N TYR A 222 8.70 -28.28 6.43
CA TYR A 222 9.71 -27.58 5.64
C TYR A 222 9.67 -28.00 4.18
N MET A 223 10.21 -27.16 3.30
CA MET A 223 10.55 -27.55 1.94
C MET A 223 12.06 -27.87 1.88
N LEU A 224 12.38 -29.13 1.59
CA LEU A 224 13.73 -29.69 1.57
C LEU A 224 14.15 -30.02 0.13
N VAL A 225 15.43 -29.79 -0.18
CA VAL A 225 16.02 -30.09 -1.50
C VAL A 225 16.16 -31.60 -1.69
N LYS A 226 15.64 -32.13 -2.80
CA LYS A 226 15.78 -33.54 -3.18
C LYS A 226 17.23 -33.84 -3.57
N THR A 227 17.81 -34.88 -2.97
CA THR A 227 19.17 -35.34 -3.27
C THR A 227 19.34 -35.90 -4.68
N ASP A 228 18.28 -36.51 -5.23
CA ASP A 228 18.37 -37.42 -6.38
C ASP A 228 17.87 -36.81 -7.70
N SER A 229 17.66 -35.48 -7.76
CA SER A 229 17.05 -34.81 -8.92
C SER A 229 18.10 -34.24 -9.90
N PRO A 230 18.34 -34.87 -11.08
CA PRO A 230 19.28 -34.35 -12.06
C PRO A 230 18.67 -33.18 -12.84
N SER A 231 19.25 -31.98 -12.67
CA SER A 231 19.16 -30.84 -13.61
C SER A 231 17.78 -30.59 -14.26
N SER A 232 16.72 -30.55 -13.44
CA SER A 232 15.45 -29.93 -13.83
C SER A 232 15.63 -28.42 -14.10
N PHE A 233 14.74 -27.83 -14.89
CA PHE A 233 14.69 -26.38 -15.12
C PHE A 233 13.71 -25.64 -14.19
N ASN A 234 12.88 -26.34 -13.42
CA ASN A 234 11.86 -25.76 -12.54
C ASN A 234 12.21 -25.99 -11.06
N LEU A 235 12.40 -24.91 -10.29
CA LEU A 235 12.79 -24.98 -8.87
C LEU A 235 11.71 -25.65 -8.00
N THR A 236 10.42 -25.52 -8.33
CA THR A 236 9.33 -26.17 -7.57
C THR A 236 9.51 -27.69 -7.53
N SER A 237 9.99 -28.27 -8.63
CA SER A 237 10.21 -29.71 -8.78
C SER A 237 11.40 -30.27 -7.98
N PHE A 238 12.39 -29.44 -7.61
CA PHE A 238 13.53 -29.87 -6.79
C PHE A 238 13.22 -29.93 -5.30
N LEU A 239 12.21 -29.19 -4.85
CA LEU A 239 11.82 -29.14 -3.44
C LEU A 239 10.74 -30.18 -3.13
N SER A 240 10.70 -30.62 -1.89
CA SER A 240 9.71 -31.56 -1.36
C SER A 240 9.33 -31.22 0.06
N LYS A 241 8.06 -31.45 0.39
CA LYS A 241 7.56 -31.33 1.76
C LYS A 241 8.25 -32.36 2.66
N SER A 242 8.86 -31.88 3.73
CA SER A 242 9.38 -32.67 4.85
C SER A 242 8.66 -32.26 6.15
N SER A 243 8.62 -33.16 7.14
CA SER A 243 8.23 -32.85 8.53
C SER A 243 9.44 -32.61 9.46
N ASP A 244 10.64 -32.53 8.90
CA ASP A 244 11.89 -32.26 9.61
C ASP A 244 12.89 -31.54 8.68
N CYS A 245 13.84 -30.82 9.27
CA CYS A 245 14.94 -30.16 8.60
C CYS A 245 16.20 -30.47 9.41
N PRO A 246 17.13 -31.34 8.92
CA PRO A 246 18.20 -31.91 9.75
C PRO A 246 19.05 -30.90 10.52
N SER A 247 19.39 -29.77 9.89
CA SER A 247 20.13 -28.66 10.53
C SER A 247 19.31 -27.86 11.55
N ASN A 248 17.98 -27.96 11.52
CA ASN A 248 17.01 -27.08 12.17
C ASN A 248 17.16 -25.59 11.78
N LYS A 249 17.68 -25.33 10.56
CA LYS A 249 17.90 -23.98 10.01
C LYS A 249 17.12 -23.79 8.70
N ALA A 250 16.57 -22.60 8.53
CA ALA A 250 15.90 -22.16 7.31
C ALA A 250 16.76 -21.14 6.55
N VAL A 251 16.49 -21.01 5.26
CA VAL A 251 17.15 -20.07 4.34
C VAL A 251 16.62 -18.65 4.56
N ALA A 252 17.51 -17.69 4.80
CA ALA A 252 17.24 -16.27 4.63
C ALA A 252 17.84 -15.81 3.30
N LEU A 253 17.02 -15.39 2.34
CA LEU A 253 17.46 -15.17 0.95
C LEU A 253 17.59 -13.67 0.64
N LYS A 254 18.70 -13.25 0.02
CA LYS A 254 18.93 -11.85 -0.37
C LYS A 254 19.13 -11.69 -1.87
N CYS A 255 18.04 -11.34 -2.56
CA CYS A 255 18.00 -11.16 -4.01
C CYS A 255 18.63 -9.86 -4.53
N ILE A 256 18.84 -8.85 -3.68
CA ILE A 256 19.40 -7.54 -4.07
C ILE A 256 20.00 -6.79 -2.87
N ASP A 257 20.99 -5.91 -3.10
CA ASP A 257 21.49 -4.98 -2.07
C ASP A 257 20.71 -3.66 -2.10
N CYS A 258 19.66 -3.58 -1.29
CA CYS A 258 18.70 -2.48 -1.25
C CYS A 258 18.74 -1.69 0.06
N GLY A 259 18.03 -0.55 0.09
CA GLY A 259 17.66 0.16 1.32
C GLY A 259 18.85 0.77 2.08
N ARG A 260 20.02 0.91 1.45
CA ARG A 260 21.25 1.49 2.03
C ARG A 260 21.49 2.88 1.47
N ASN A 261 21.73 3.85 2.35
CA ASN A 261 22.10 5.22 2.00
C ASN A 261 23.41 5.64 2.67
N ASN A 262 24.13 6.59 2.05
CA ASN A 262 25.45 7.05 2.49
C ASN A 262 25.40 8.35 3.33
N GLY A 263 24.20 8.92 3.50
CA GLY A 263 24.01 10.19 4.19
C GLY A 263 23.91 10.09 5.71
N ARG A 264 24.68 10.94 6.41
CA ARG A 264 24.30 11.40 7.76
C ARG A 264 23.23 12.49 7.59
N ARG A 265 22.05 12.26 8.17
CA ARG A 265 20.91 13.17 8.06
C ARG A 265 21.10 14.47 8.86
N ILE A 266 20.70 15.61 8.28
CA ILE A 266 20.47 16.87 9.01
C ILE A 266 19.00 16.90 9.47
N VAL A 267 18.76 17.22 10.75
CA VAL A 267 17.40 17.18 11.33
C VAL A 267 16.69 18.52 11.11
N GLY A 268 15.64 18.52 10.30
CA GLY A 268 14.75 19.68 10.15
C GLY A 268 13.54 19.44 9.24
N GLY A 269 13.78 18.83 8.07
CA GLY A 269 12.84 18.92 6.94
C GLY A 269 13.29 20.08 6.06
N THR A 270 14.12 19.78 5.07
CA THR A 270 15.07 20.72 4.46
C THR A 270 15.52 20.22 3.10
N THR A 271 16.02 21.13 2.26
CA THR A 271 16.77 20.82 1.04
C THR A 271 17.86 19.77 1.30
N VAL A 272 17.89 18.73 0.47
CA VAL A 272 18.90 17.66 0.51
C VAL A 272 20.21 18.20 -0.04
N THR A 273 21.22 18.36 0.82
CA THR A 273 22.50 19.00 0.51
C THR A 273 23.56 18.08 -0.09
N SER A 274 23.28 16.78 -0.24
CA SER A 274 24.28 15.78 -0.64
C SER A 274 23.65 14.60 -1.38
N LYS A 275 24.37 14.08 -2.38
CA LYS A 275 23.95 12.88 -3.11
C LYS A 275 24.08 11.64 -2.23
N GLY A 276 23.42 10.55 -2.62
CA GLY A 276 23.46 9.29 -1.87
C GLY A 276 22.72 9.30 -0.52
N VAL A 277 22.04 10.39 -0.15
CA VAL A 277 21.14 10.44 1.03
C VAL A 277 19.83 9.68 0.73
N TRP A 278 19.29 9.84 -0.48
CA TRP A 278 18.06 9.20 -0.95
C TRP A 278 18.28 8.54 -2.34
N PRO A 279 19.18 7.54 -2.44
CA PRO A 279 19.73 7.07 -3.72
C PRO A 279 18.75 6.30 -4.63
N TRP A 280 17.54 6.02 -4.14
CA TRP A 280 16.43 5.45 -4.92
C TRP A 280 15.52 6.50 -5.54
N GLN A 281 15.63 7.77 -5.15
CA GLN A 281 14.81 8.84 -5.72
C GLN A 281 15.12 8.99 -7.21
N VAL A 282 14.09 8.96 -8.05
CA VAL A 282 14.18 9.42 -9.44
C VAL A 282 13.24 10.60 -9.73
N SER A 283 13.60 11.37 -10.75
CA SER A 283 12.73 12.34 -11.41
C SER A 283 12.27 11.75 -12.75
N LEU A 284 10.96 11.63 -12.93
CA LEU A 284 10.32 11.20 -14.16
C LEU A 284 9.94 12.44 -14.97
N GLN A 285 10.33 12.44 -16.25
CA GLN A 285 10.20 13.62 -17.12
C GLN A 285 9.66 13.26 -18.50
N ILE A 286 8.84 14.16 -19.05
CA ILE A 286 8.46 14.20 -20.47
C ILE A 286 8.99 15.51 -21.06
N SER A 287 9.62 15.45 -22.23
CA SER A 287 10.19 16.61 -22.93
C SER A 287 11.10 17.52 -22.07
N GLY A 288 11.86 16.93 -21.14
CA GLY A 288 12.74 17.65 -20.21
C GLY A 288 12.03 18.39 -19.06
N ASN A 289 10.73 18.14 -18.86
CA ASN A 289 9.93 18.66 -17.76
C ASN A 289 9.61 17.54 -16.77
N HIS A 290 10.00 17.74 -15.51
CA HIS A 290 9.60 16.88 -14.40
C HIS A 290 8.09 16.96 -14.14
N LEU A 291 7.45 15.78 -14.12
CA LEU A 291 6.03 15.61 -13.82
C LEU A 291 5.81 14.86 -12.51
N CYS A 292 6.56 13.77 -12.29
CA CYS A 292 6.43 12.90 -11.13
C CYS A 292 7.78 12.43 -10.58
N GLY A 293 7.80 12.02 -9.32
CA GLY A 293 8.85 11.23 -8.71
C GLY A 293 8.72 9.73 -9.00
N GLY A 294 9.69 8.97 -8.51
CA GLY A 294 9.70 7.51 -8.57
C GLY A 294 10.74 6.91 -7.63
N SER A 295 10.71 5.60 -7.48
CA SER A 295 11.61 4.83 -6.62
C SER A 295 12.30 3.70 -7.38
N VAL A 296 13.64 3.70 -7.42
CA VAL A 296 14.43 2.55 -7.93
C VAL A 296 14.19 1.32 -7.04
N ILE A 297 13.77 0.19 -7.61
CA ILE A 297 13.60 -1.08 -6.88
C ILE A 297 14.50 -2.21 -7.41
N THR A 298 14.87 -2.19 -8.70
CA THR A 298 15.99 -2.96 -9.27
C THR A 298 16.79 -2.06 -10.22
N PRO A 299 17.92 -2.49 -10.80
CA PRO A 299 18.61 -1.73 -11.84
C PRO A 299 17.72 -1.42 -13.06
N TYR A 300 16.71 -2.24 -13.38
CA TYR A 300 15.80 -2.01 -14.50
C TYR A 300 14.45 -1.42 -14.09
N TRP A 301 13.99 -1.60 -12.85
CA TRP A 301 12.61 -1.33 -12.45
C TRP A 301 12.47 -0.13 -11.49
N ILE A 302 11.52 0.75 -11.84
CA ILE A 302 11.09 1.91 -11.06
C ILE A 302 9.62 1.73 -10.64
N ILE A 303 9.28 2.03 -9.39
CA ILE A 303 7.89 2.25 -8.93
C ILE A 303 7.54 3.74 -9.03
N THR A 304 6.31 4.03 -9.45
CA THR A 304 5.68 5.35 -9.44
C THR A 304 4.15 5.19 -9.35
N ALA A 305 3.40 6.28 -9.26
CA ALA A 305 1.94 6.25 -9.20
C ALA A 305 1.32 5.98 -10.59
N ALA A 306 0.12 5.41 -10.64
CA ALA A 306 -0.59 5.17 -11.91
C ALA A 306 -1.05 6.47 -12.58
N HIS A 307 -1.53 7.45 -11.80
CA HIS A 307 -2.03 8.72 -12.33
C HIS A 307 -0.94 9.48 -13.11
N CYS A 308 0.33 9.32 -12.75
CA CYS A 308 1.47 9.88 -13.48
C CYS A 308 1.53 9.42 -14.94
N VAL A 309 1.14 8.16 -15.22
CA VAL A 309 1.24 7.51 -16.54
C VAL A 309 -0.12 7.26 -17.21
N TYR A 310 -1.23 7.60 -16.55
CA TYR A 310 -2.59 7.34 -17.03
C TYR A 310 -2.89 8.02 -18.38
N GLU A 311 -2.63 9.34 -18.47
CA GLU A 311 -2.76 10.09 -19.73
C GLU A 311 -1.50 10.00 -20.61
N PHE A 312 -0.38 9.57 -20.02
CA PHE A 312 0.95 9.53 -20.64
C PHE A 312 1.50 8.10 -20.76
N SER A 313 0.70 7.18 -21.30
CA SER A 313 0.99 5.73 -21.27
C SER A 313 2.08 5.25 -22.25
N ASN A 314 2.56 6.11 -23.16
CA ASN A 314 3.63 5.78 -24.09
C ASN A 314 5.01 5.85 -23.43
N ALA A 315 5.62 4.68 -23.20
CA ALA A 315 6.96 4.55 -22.63
C ALA A 315 8.06 5.38 -23.32
N ARG A 316 7.94 5.64 -24.64
CA ARG A 316 8.98 6.36 -25.41
C ARG A 316 9.10 7.85 -25.06
N ASP A 317 8.05 8.44 -24.49
CA ASP A 317 8.00 9.86 -24.18
C ASP A 317 8.66 10.17 -22.82
N TRP A 318 8.92 9.14 -22.02
CA TRP A 318 9.46 9.23 -20.67
C TRP A 318 10.98 9.06 -20.59
N THR A 319 11.58 9.91 -19.77
CA THR A 319 13.00 9.86 -19.38
C THR A 319 13.14 9.87 -17.86
N VAL A 320 13.97 8.96 -17.33
CA VAL A 320 14.19 8.75 -15.90
C VAL A 320 15.58 9.25 -15.47
N TYR A 321 15.61 10.15 -14.49
CA TYR A 321 16.84 10.73 -13.94
C TYR A 321 17.05 10.24 -12.49
N ALA A 322 18.16 9.55 -12.22
CA ALA A 322 18.56 9.04 -10.92
C ALA A 322 19.93 9.62 -10.50
N GLY A 323 20.18 9.83 -9.20
CA GLY A 323 21.50 10.29 -8.71
C GLY A 323 21.78 11.80 -8.87
N TYR A 324 20.73 12.61 -9.06
CA TYR A 324 20.82 14.07 -9.17
C TYR A 324 20.14 14.74 -7.97
N LEU A 325 20.59 15.94 -7.59
CA LEU A 325 19.92 16.76 -6.58
C LEU A 325 19.06 17.85 -7.21
N THR A 326 19.48 18.37 -8.36
CA THR A 326 18.87 19.55 -8.97
C THR A 326 18.30 19.27 -10.35
N ARG A 327 17.22 19.98 -10.69
CA ARG A 327 16.66 20.02 -12.05
C ARG A 327 17.64 20.64 -13.06
N ALA A 328 18.60 21.45 -12.59
CA ALA A 328 19.66 22.02 -13.42
C ALA A 328 20.64 20.95 -13.93
N GLU A 329 21.14 20.08 -13.05
CA GLU A 329 22.01 18.96 -13.46
C GLU A 329 21.31 18.04 -14.47
N MET A 330 20.02 17.73 -14.25
CA MET A 330 19.24 16.85 -15.12
C MET A 330 19.15 17.39 -16.56
N ARG A 331 18.97 18.70 -16.74
CA ARG A 331 18.95 19.34 -18.07
C ARG A 331 20.25 19.18 -18.85
N SER A 332 21.38 19.05 -18.16
CA SER A 332 22.70 18.80 -18.75
C SER A 332 23.07 17.31 -18.86
N ALA A 333 22.19 16.41 -18.42
CA ALA A 333 22.48 14.99 -18.30
C ALA A 333 21.71 14.12 -19.30
N THR A 334 22.34 13.03 -19.72
CA THR A 334 21.67 11.92 -20.43
C THR A 334 20.84 11.13 -19.43
N GLY A 335 19.52 11.28 -19.47
CA GLY A 335 18.60 10.44 -18.69
C GLY A 335 18.41 9.05 -19.29
N ASN A 336 17.70 8.18 -18.57
CA ASN A 336 17.47 6.78 -18.94
C ASN A 336 16.11 6.64 -19.65
N SER A 337 16.07 6.02 -20.83
CA SER A 337 14.81 5.79 -21.54
C SER A 337 14.03 4.60 -21.00
N VAL A 338 12.70 4.69 -21.03
CA VAL A 338 11.78 3.64 -20.58
C VAL A 338 11.45 2.71 -21.76
N SER A 339 11.50 1.39 -21.55
CA SER A 339 11.16 0.36 -22.53
C SER A 339 9.71 -0.13 -22.38
N ARG A 340 9.15 -0.09 -21.17
CA ARG A 340 7.78 -0.50 -20.86
C ARG A 340 7.23 0.29 -19.66
N ILE A 341 5.95 0.66 -19.74
CA ILE A 341 5.14 1.05 -18.59
C ILE A 341 4.16 -0.08 -18.31
N VAL A 342 3.92 -0.37 -17.03
CA VAL A 342 2.90 -1.29 -16.54
C VAL A 342 2.10 -0.56 -15.48
N MET A 343 0.85 -0.21 -15.79
CA MET A 343 -0.06 0.46 -14.87
C MET A 343 -1.01 -0.58 -14.25
N HIS A 344 -1.35 -0.46 -12.96
CA HIS A 344 -2.41 -1.28 -12.35
C HIS A 344 -3.79 -0.87 -12.90
N ASN A 345 -4.84 -1.61 -12.54
CA ASN A 345 -6.23 -1.24 -12.80
C ASN A 345 -6.69 -0.01 -11.97
N PHE A 346 -6.10 1.15 -12.25
CA PHE A 346 -6.30 2.43 -11.58
C PHE A 346 -7.68 3.02 -11.83
N ASN A 347 -8.31 3.56 -10.78
CA ASN A 347 -9.60 4.23 -10.87
C ASN A 347 -9.45 5.76 -10.64
N PRO A 348 -9.43 6.60 -11.68
CA PRO A 348 -9.24 8.06 -11.56
C PRO A 348 -10.42 8.79 -10.87
N ARG A 349 -11.46 8.09 -10.42
CA ARG A 349 -12.56 8.68 -9.62
C ARG A 349 -12.42 8.44 -8.12
N THR A 350 -11.65 7.44 -7.70
CA THR A 350 -11.45 7.07 -6.29
C THR A 350 -9.98 7.03 -5.89
N ASN A 351 -9.05 7.15 -6.85
CA ASN A 351 -7.61 6.94 -6.71
C ASN A 351 -7.22 5.55 -6.18
N GLU A 352 -8.12 4.57 -6.26
CA GLU A 352 -7.80 3.17 -5.97
C GLU A 352 -6.84 2.61 -7.01
N ASN A 353 -5.97 1.69 -6.58
CA ASN A 353 -4.95 1.05 -7.44
C ASN A 353 -3.97 2.03 -8.10
N ASP A 354 -3.64 3.14 -7.43
CA ASP A 354 -2.73 4.16 -7.96
C ASP A 354 -1.24 3.75 -7.89
N ILE A 355 -0.85 2.71 -8.63
CA ILE A 355 0.54 2.25 -8.74
C ILE A 355 0.89 1.81 -10.17
N ALA A 356 2.13 2.09 -10.57
CA ALA A 356 2.72 1.70 -11.85
C ALA A 356 4.19 1.28 -11.70
N LEU A 357 4.63 0.39 -12.60
CA LEU A 357 6.04 0.08 -12.84
C LEU A 357 6.50 0.70 -14.16
N MET A 358 7.75 1.19 -14.18
CA MET A 358 8.45 1.54 -15.41
C MET A 358 9.69 0.65 -15.54
N LYS A 359 9.80 -0.10 -16.63
CA LYS A 359 11.02 -0.82 -16.99
C LYS A 359 11.90 0.06 -17.86
N LEU A 360 13.16 0.21 -17.49
CA LEU A 360 14.16 0.94 -18.26
C LEU A 360 14.62 0.11 -19.48
N ASN A 361 15.17 0.79 -20.48
CA ASN A 361 15.74 0.16 -21.67
C ASN A 361 17.18 -0.37 -21.46
N ARG A 362 17.83 0.07 -20.38
CA ARG A 362 19.15 -0.37 -19.91
C ARG A 362 19.17 -0.31 -18.38
N PRO A 363 19.99 -1.11 -17.69
CA PRO A 363 20.09 -1.07 -16.24
C PRO A 363 20.79 0.21 -15.77
N LEU A 364 20.35 0.75 -14.64
CA LEU A 364 21.06 1.79 -13.91
C LEU A 364 22.40 1.27 -13.38
N THR A 365 23.46 2.04 -13.57
CA THR A 365 24.74 1.81 -12.89
C THR A 365 24.55 2.08 -11.39
N ILE A 366 24.63 1.04 -10.56
CA ILE A 366 24.53 1.17 -9.11
C ILE A 366 25.82 1.80 -8.55
N THR A 367 25.69 2.81 -7.69
CA THR A 367 26.80 3.66 -7.21
C THR A 367 26.63 4.00 -5.71
N SER A 368 27.27 5.07 -5.22
CA SER A 368 26.91 5.71 -3.94
C SER A 368 25.59 6.48 -4.02
N ASP A 369 25.23 6.94 -5.23
CA ASP A 369 24.21 7.96 -5.46
C ASP A 369 22.95 7.41 -6.12
N VAL A 370 23.06 6.22 -6.72
CA VAL A 370 21.97 5.45 -7.35
C VAL A 370 21.96 4.04 -6.75
N ARG A 371 20.91 3.69 -6.00
CA ARG A 371 20.70 2.38 -5.34
C ARG A 371 19.21 2.08 -5.17
N PRO A 372 18.79 0.81 -5.20
CA PRO A 372 17.39 0.47 -4.95
C PRO A 372 17.00 0.64 -3.48
N VAL A 373 15.73 0.96 -3.24
CA VAL A 373 15.07 0.83 -1.92
C VAL A 373 14.57 -0.61 -1.74
N CYS A 374 14.46 -1.10 -0.51
CA CYS A 374 13.92 -2.44 -0.29
C CYS A 374 12.39 -2.46 -0.45
N LEU A 375 11.87 -3.42 -1.21
CA LEU A 375 10.46 -3.79 -1.16
C LEU A 375 10.18 -4.52 0.17
N PRO A 376 9.09 -4.19 0.90
CA PRO A 376 8.67 -4.93 2.07
C PRO A 376 8.41 -6.41 1.76
N HIS A 377 8.76 -7.30 2.69
CA HIS A 377 8.43 -8.72 2.59
C HIS A 377 7.00 -9.00 3.08
N LYS A 378 6.42 -10.13 2.67
CA LYS A 378 5.09 -10.54 3.18
C LYS A 378 5.16 -10.74 4.70
N GLY A 379 4.12 -10.30 5.41
CA GLY A 379 4.08 -10.34 6.88
C GLY A 379 4.93 -9.28 7.60
N MET A 380 5.62 -8.38 6.89
CA MET A 380 6.11 -7.14 7.50
C MET A 380 4.93 -6.20 7.77
N TYR A 381 4.89 -5.61 8.97
CA TYR A 381 3.86 -4.65 9.38
C TYR A 381 4.51 -3.45 10.06
N PHE A 382 4.20 -2.25 9.55
CA PHE A 382 4.73 -0.99 10.06
C PHE A 382 3.67 -0.32 10.94
N ALA A 383 3.69 -0.61 12.24
CA ALA A 383 2.69 -0.13 13.18
C ALA A 383 2.71 1.41 13.31
N ALA A 384 1.57 2.05 13.06
CA ALA A 384 1.38 3.48 13.27
C ALA A 384 1.21 3.82 14.78
N PRO A 385 1.66 5.00 15.25
CA PRO A 385 2.39 6.02 14.50
C PRO A 385 3.87 5.65 14.29
N ARG A 386 4.35 5.71 13.04
CA ARG A 386 5.73 5.36 12.66
C ARG A 386 6.41 6.53 11.98
N GLU A 387 7.64 6.85 12.38
CA GLU A 387 8.46 7.83 11.66
C GLU A 387 8.76 7.34 10.23
N CYS A 388 8.39 8.18 9.25
CA CYS A 388 8.55 7.92 7.82
C CYS A 388 8.97 9.21 7.07
N TYR A 389 9.45 9.02 5.84
CA TYR A 389 10.08 10.07 5.05
C TYR A 389 9.54 10.10 3.63
N VAL A 390 9.35 11.31 3.11
CA VAL A 390 9.04 11.57 1.70
C VAL A 390 10.05 12.53 1.10
N THR A 391 10.33 12.34 -0.20
CA THR A 391 11.31 13.13 -0.95
C THR A 391 10.83 13.42 -2.37
N GLY A 392 11.23 14.56 -2.92
CA GLY A 392 10.86 14.95 -4.27
C GLY A 392 11.23 16.39 -4.65
N TRP A 393 10.75 16.83 -5.82
CA TRP A 393 10.94 18.17 -6.37
C TRP A 393 9.60 18.91 -6.59
N GLY A 394 8.54 18.46 -5.91
CA GLY A 394 7.21 19.05 -5.98
C GLY A 394 7.11 20.48 -5.45
N ALA A 395 5.89 21.00 -5.44
CA ALA A 395 5.56 22.34 -4.98
C ALA A 395 5.83 22.49 -3.47
N LEU A 396 6.45 23.60 -3.05
CA LEU A 396 6.76 23.82 -1.63
C LEU A 396 5.53 24.14 -0.77
N PHE A 397 4.37 24.35 -1.40
CA PHE A 397 3.04 24.54 -0.81
C PHE A 397 1.98 24.31 -1.91
N SER A 398 0.72 24.11 -1.54
CA SER A 398 -0.36 23.83 -2.49
C SER A 398 -0.51 24.93 -3.56
N GLY A 399 -0.35 24.57 -4.84
CA GLY A 399 -0.34 25.52 -5.96
C GLY A 399 0.91 26.40 -6.09
N GLY A 400 1.96 26.12 -5.29
CA GLY A 400 3.24 26.82 -5.32
C GLY A 400 4.19 26.34 -6.43
N PRO A 401 5.36 26.99 -6.57
CA PRO A 401 6.37 26.58 -7.54
C PRO A 401 7.05 25.27 -7.12
N SER A 402 7.27 24.38 -8.08
CA SER A 402 8.06 23.16 -7.90
C SER A 402 9.51 23.47 -7.55
N SER A 403 10.08 22.73 -6.59
CA SER A 403 11.46 22.93 -6.17
C SER A 403 12.48 22.70 -7.29
N GLN A 404 13.60 23.44 -7.25
CA GLN A 404 14.75 23.21 -8.12
C GLN A 404 15.73 22.18 -7.55
N THR A 405 15.69 21.93 -6.24
CA THR A 405 16.58 21.01 -5.52
C THR A 405 15.78 20.05 -4.65
N LEU A 406 16.19 18.78 -4.60
CA LEU A 406 15.53 17.70 -3.88
C LEU A 406 15.24 18.11 -2.43
N GLN A 407 13.99 17.94 -1.98
CA GLN A 407 13.57 18.17 -0.60
C GLN A 407 13.42 16.84 0.13
N GLU A 408 13.59 16.88 1.46
CA GLU A 408 13.10 15.81 2.35
C GLU A 408 12.13 16.36 3.40
N ALA A 409 11.06 15.62 3.65
CA ALA A 409 10.13 15.89 4.73
C ALA A 409 10.04 14.67 5.67
N LYS A 410 10.07 14.95 6.98
CA LYS A 410 9.76 13.96 8.02
C LYS A 410 8.30 14.08 8.41
N ILE A 411 7.57 12.97 8.27
CA ILE A 411 6.16 12.83 8.62
C ILE A 411 5.93 11.55 9.44
N GLN A 412 4.70 11.29 9.85
CA GLN A 412 4.31 10.06 10.55
C GLN A 412 3.28 9.27 9.75
N LEU A 413 3.43 7.95 9.72
CA LEU A 413 2.42 7.03 9.22
C LEU A 413 1.21 7.08 10.16
N ILE A 414 0.01 7.24 9.60
CA ILE A 414 -1.26 7.37 10.33
C ILE A 414 -2.09 6.12 10.06
N ASP A 415 -2.71 5.55 11.09
CA ASP A 415 -3.54 4.36 10.92
C ASP A 415 -4.81 4.67 10.10
N ARG A 416 -5.31 3.66 9.37
CA ARG A 416 -6.46 3.85 8.48
C ARG A 416 -7.75 4.22 9.22
N THR A 417 -7.93 3.83 10.48
CA THR A 417 -9.14 4.15 11.26
C THR A 417 -9.17 5.64 11.62
N THR A 418 -8.05 6.19 12.08
CA THR A 418 -7.86 7.63 12.28
C THR A 418 -7.99 8.38 10.96
N CYS A 419 -7.39 7.87 9.88
CA CYS A 419 -7.44 8.53 8.57
C CYS A 419 -8.86 8.53 7.95
N ASN A 420 -9.65 7.47 8.17
CA ASN A 420 -11.06 7.41 7.77
C ASN A 420 -12.02 8.10 8.75
N SER A 421 -11.53 8.70 9.83
CA SER A 421 -12.39 9.46 10.74
C SER A 421 -13.06 10.63 10.01
N ARG A 422 -14.28 10.99 10.47
CA ARG A 422 -15.10 12.06 9.87
C ARG A 422 -14.39 13.40 9.65
N PRO A 423 -13.49 13.90 10.52
CA PRO A 423 -12.79 15.17 10.27
C PRO A 423 -11.57 15.04 9.32
N VAL A 424 -11.18 13.83 8.91
CA VAL A 424 -10.03 13.56 8.02
C VAL A 424 -10.54 13.21 6.62
N TYR A 425 -10.67 11.93 6.24
CA TYR A 425 -11.17 11.50 4.92
C TYR A 425 -12.49 10.72 4.95
N ASN A 426 -13.15 10.59 6.12
CA ASN A 426 -14.55 10.14 6.23
C ASN A 426 -14.88 8.86 5.41
N GLY A 427 -14.04 7.83 5.52
CA GLY A 427 -14.25 6.54 4.86
C GLY A 427 -13.68 6.37 3.44
N GLN A 428 -13.00 7.37 2.86
CA GLN A 428 -12.45 7.28 1.50
C GLN A 428 -11.18 6.42 1.35
N ILE A 429 -10.45 6.15 2.44
CA ILE A 429 -9.16 5.44 2.40
C ILE A 429 -9.40 3.92 2.38
N THR A 430 -9.02 3.28 1.28
CA THR A 430 -9.27 1.86 1.01
C THR A 430 -8.06 0.97 1.36
N ASP A 431 -8.17 -0.35 1.16
CA ASP A 431 -7.06 -1.29 1.40
C ASP A 431 -5.81 -1.02 0.55
N THR A 432 -6.00 -0.43 -0.64
CA THR A 432 -4.93 -0.06 -1.57
C THR A 432 -4.17 1.21 -1.14
N MET A 433 -4.57 1.85 -0.03
CA MET A 433 -4.04 3.13 0.42
C MET A 433 -3.49 3.09 1.85
N ILE A 434 -2.50 3.94 2.12
CA ILE A 434 -2.03 4.32 3.46
C ILE A 434 -1.92 5.84 3.59
N CYS A 435 -1.97 6.36 4.81
CA CYS A 435 -1.86 7.79 5.09
C CYS A 435 -0.57 8.11 5.82
N ALA A 436 0.08 9.22 5.48
CA ALA A 436 1.18 9.76 6.27
C ALA A 436 1.18 11.29 6.24
N GLY A 437 1.59 11.93 7.34
CA GLY A 437 1.60 13.38 7.44
C GLY A 437 1.74 13.87 8.88
N LYS A 438 1.04 14.97 9.18
CA LYS A 438 0.76 15.48 10.53
C LYS A 438 -0.69 15.93 10.56
N LEU A 439 -1.47 15.55 11.58
CA LEU A 439 -2.88 15.95 11.66
C LEU A 439 -3.04 17.44 12.00
N GLU A 440 -2.01 18.05 12.58
CA GLU A 440 -1.89 19.49 12.79
C GLU A 440 -1.66 20.26 11.48
N GLY A 441 -1.20 19.58 10.43
CA GLY A 441 -0.74 20.16 9.17
C GLY A 441 0.73 20.62 9.19
N GLY A 442 1.08 21.51 8.28
CA GLY A 442 2.37 22.21 8.20
C GLY A 442 3.56 21.45 7.59
N VAL A 443 3.52 20.12 7.47
CA VAL A 443 4.53 19.33 6.73
C VAL A 443 3.86 18.12 6.06
N ASP A 444 4.06 17.98 4.74
CA ASP A 444 3.37 17.02 3.88
C ASP A 444 4.09 16.88 2.52
N SER A 445 3.69 15.92 1.68
CA SER A 445 4.04 15.89 0.23
C SER A 445 3.11 16.80 -0.59
N CYS A 446 3.50 17.18 -1.82
CA CYS A 446 2.71 18.11 -2.63
C CYS A 446 2.79 17.86 -4.15
N GLN A 447 2.18 18.73 -4.97
CA GLN A 447 2.07 18.53 -6.43
C GLN A 447 3.44 18.37 -7.09
N GLY A 448 3.66 17.25 -7.79
CA GLY A 448 4.94 16.88 -8.40
C GLY A 448 5.80 15.91 -7.58
N ASP A 449 5.51 15.71 -6.29
CA ASP A 449 6.08 14.60 -5.51
C ASP A 449 5.36 13.26 -5.78
N SER A 450 4.28 13.28 -6.57
CA SER A 450 3.52 12.13 -7.08
C SER A 450 4.41 10.99 -7.55
N GLY A 451 4.10 9.75 -7.16
CA GLY A 451 4.92 8.55 -7.39
C GLY A 451 6.25 8.50 -6.63
N GLY A 452 6.61 9.57 -5.91
CA GLY A 452 7.79 9.62 -5.06
C GLY A 452 7.71 8.67 -3.85
N PRO A 453 8.86 8.31 -3.25
CA PRO A 453 8.94 7.35 -2.16
C PRO A 453 8.31 7.84 -0.85
N LEU A 454 7.48 7.00 -0.23
CA LEU A 454 7.26 7.00 1.23
C LEU A 454 8.07 5.85 1.84
N VAL A 455 9.10 6.18 2.62
CA VAL A 455 10.05 5.19 3.18
C VAL A 455 10.15 5.18 4.69
N ILE A 456 10.31 3.99 5.25
CA ILE A 456 10.48 3.72 6.69
C ILE A 456 11.84 3.03 6.91
N LYS A 457 12.57 3.45 7.95
CA LYS A 457 13.80 2.78 8.37
C LYS A 457 13.52 1.71 9.41
N GLU A 458 13.90 0.46 9.12
CA GLU A 458 13.72 -0.72 9.96
C GLU A 458 14.95 -1.64 9.83
N ASN A 459 15.49 -2.15 10.94
CA ASN A 459 16.73 -2.94 10.99
C ASN A 459 17.90 -2.32 10.19
N SER A 460 18.10 -1.00 10.33
CA SER A 460 19.06 -0.18 9.59
C SER A 460 18.86 -0.04 8.07
N LEU A 461 17.92 -0.77 7.46
CA LEU A 461 17.56 -0.66 6.04
C LEU A 461 16.34 0.26 5.85
N TRP A 462 16.23 0.81 4.64
CA TRP A 462 15.09 1.62 4.20
C TRP A 462 14.14 0.82 3.30
N TRP A 463 12.86 0.85 3.65
CA TRP A 463 11.80 0.07 3.02
C TRP A 463 10.75 1.01 2.40
N LEU A 464 10.36 0.74 1.16
CA LEU A 464 9.33 1.48 0.44
C LEU A 464 7.95 0.99 0.85
N VAL A 465 7.29 1.74 1.72
CA VAL A 465 5.98 1.34 2.26
C VAL A 465 4.81 1.90 1.44
N GLY A 466 5.06 2.97 0.70
CA GLY A 466 4.13 3.49 -0.28
C GLY A 466 4.76 4.47 -1.28
N ASP A 467 3.94 4.93 -2.22
CA ASP A 467 4.28 5.91 -3.25
C ASP A 467 3.25 7.06 -3.26
N THR A 468 3.70 8.30 -3.46
CA THR A 468 2.85 9.51 -3.30
C THR A 468 1.68 9.52 -4.28
N SER A 469 0.44 9.52 -3.78
CA SER A 469 -0.75 9.34 -4.61
C SER A 469 -1.62 10.61 -4.66
N TRP A 470 -2.25 11.03 -3.57
CA TRP A 470 -3.13 12.21 -3.55
C TRP A 470 -3.25 12.87 -2.16
N GLY A 471 -3.93 14.02 -2.09
CA GLY A 471 -4.28 14.71 -0.86
C GLY A 471 -5.17 15.94 -1.10
N ASP A 472 -5.95 16.34 -0.10
CA ASP A 472 -6.78 17.55 -0.17
C ASP A 472 -5.93 18.81 0.06
N GLY A 473 -5.25 19.26 -1.00
CA GLY A 473 -4.25 20.32 -0.93
C GLY A 473 -2.89 19.77 -0.52
N CYS A 474 -2.13 20.53 0.27
CA CYS A 474 -0.85 20.09 0.85
C CYS A 474 -0.71 20.67 2.25
N ALA A 475 -0.37 19.84 3.24
CA ALA A 475 -0.07 20.24 4.62
C ALA A 475 -1.23 20.96 5.35
N PHE A 476 -2.46 20.72 4.94
CA PHE A 476 -3.65 21.25 5.61
C PHE A 476 -3.99 20.44 6.88
N ARG A 477 -4.56 21.11 7.88
CA ARG A 477 -4.96 20.46 9.14
C ARG A 477 -6.00 19.37 8.85
N ASN A 478 -5.82 18.21 9.47
CA ASN A 478 -6.58 16.97 9.27
C ASN A 478 -6.56 16.44 7.82
N LYS A 479 -5.68 16.91 6.93
CA LYS A 479 -5.56 16.41 5.55
C LYS A 479 -4.11 15.98 5.27
N PRO A 480 -3.68 14.82 5.80
CA PRO A 480 -2.38 14.23 5.49
C PRO A 480 -2.36 13.67 4.07
N GLY A 481 -1.18 13.57 3.46
CA GLY A 481 -0.98 12.85 2.21
C GLY A 481 -1.46 11.39 2.25
N VAL A 482 -1.96 10.92 1.11
CA VAL A 482 -2.39 9.56 0.85
C VAL A 482 -1.44 8.93 -0.19
N TYR A 483 -1.06 7.68 0.06
CA TYR A 483 -0.03 6.96 -0.67
C TYR A 483 -0.54 5.60 -1.12
N GLY A 484 -0.08 5.13 -2.27
CA GLY A 484 -0.28 3.75 -2.71
C GLY A 484 0.31 2.77 -1.70
N ASN A 485 -0.42 1.72 -1.35
CA ASN A 485 0.01 0.75 -0.34
C ASN A 485 0.93 -0.32 -0.96
N VAL A 486 2.23 -0.05 -1.07
CA VAL A 486 3.20 -0.99 -1.67
C VAL A 486 3.18 -2.37 -1.00
N THR A 487 2.86 -2.48 0.30
CA THR A 487 2.73 -3.78 1.00
C THR A 487 1.56 -4.64 0.50
N TYR A 488 0.50 -4.00 -0.02
CA TYR A 488 -0.63 -4.67 -0.67
C TYR A 488 -0.24 -5.16 -2.07
N PHE A 489 0.43 -4.30 -2.85
CA PHE A 489 0.75 -4.57 -4.26
C PHE A 489 1.91 -5.53 -4.52
N LEU A 490 2.62 -6.01 -3.49
CA LEU A 490 3.81 -6.88 -3.63
C LEU A 490 3.64 -8.03 -4.65
N ASP A 491 2.52 -8.75 -4.64
CA ASP A 491 2.31 -9.88 -5.55
C ASP A 491 2.20 -9.41 -7.02
N TRP A 492 1.55 -8.25 -7.25
CA TRP A 492 1.46 -7.63 -8.57
C TRP A 492 2.81 -7.07 -9.03
N ILE A 493 3.60 -6.49 -8.12
CA ILE A 493 4.95 -5.98 -8.40
C ILE A 493 5.84 -7.13 -8.87
N HIS A 494 5.95 -8.20 -8.08
CA HIS A 494 6.76 -9.38 -8.42
C HIS A 494 6.28 -10.07 -9.71
N GLU A 495 4.97 -10.14 -9.95
CA GLU A 495 4.44 -10.69 -11.21
C GLU A 495 4.95 -9.94 -12.43
N HIS A 496 4.85 -8.61 -12.41
CA HIS A 496 5.17 -7.80 -13.58
C HIS A 496 6.67 -7.62 -13.77
N MET A 497 7.46 -7.68 -12.68
CA MET A 497 8.92 -7.80 -12.72
C MET A 497 9.39 -9.11 -13.36
N ARG A 498 8.75 -10.24 -13.01
CA ARG A 498 9.06 -11.57 -13.56
C ARG A 498 8.60 -11.75 -15.02
N ARG A 499 7.51 -11.07 -15.41
CA ARG A 499 6.84 -11.24 -16.72
C ARG A 499 7.50 -10.49 -17.88
N TYR A 500 8.27 -9.43 -17.63
CA TYR A 500 8.69 -8.44 -18.64
C TYR A 500 10.15 -8.03 -18.51
#